data_AF-A0A926IBP9-F1
#
_entry.id   AF-A0A926IBP9-F1
#
_cell.length_a   1.000
_cell.length_b   1.000
_cell.length_c   1.000
_cell.angle_alpha   90.00
_cell.angle_beta   90.00
_cell.angle_gamma   90.00
#
_symmetry.space_group_name_H-M   'P 1'
#
loop_
_entity.id
_entity.type
_entity.pdbx_description
1 polymer ?
#
loop_
_entity_poly.entity_id
_entity_poly.type
_entity_poly.pdbx_seq_one_letter_code
_entity_poly.pdbx_strand_id
1 'polypeptide(L)'
;MLTPNDIANKKFEKSMNRYKIEEVDSFLNQVAEEMDNLIADKRDLEKKIMVLADKLEEYKQDEESLRAALLGAQKLGGSVVRDAKEKAQMIIDEANQKAAEIVESSKTVIEKERTSYQRLQREVATFKSRLQLMYKQHLEMISNIPADESSVNPPEAAEPVQASPEAEEPVYEQPAPVYEEPARQEEYVDEYDTPIPVANSHLSYTEEEEYHREEEFSSEPPARESRFGPLKFGKEFDIKRDDEKRKK
;
A
#
# COMPACT_ATOMS: atom_id res chain seq x y z
N MET A 1 24.58 47.60 -52.68
CA MET A 1 24.36 48.72 -51.73
C MET A 1 25.66 49.49 -51.62
N LEU A 2 25.62 50.78 -51.32
CA LEU A 2 26.83 51.47 -50.86
C LEU A 2 27.25 50.89 -49.50
N THR A 3 28.54 50.85 -49.26
CA THR A 3 29.12 50.67 -47.92
C THR A 3 29.46 52.04 -47.31
N PRO A 4 29.63 52.13 -45.98
CA PRO A 4 30.15 53.34 -45.33
C PRO A 4 31.47 53.84 -45.93
N ASN A 5 32.39 52.93 -46.30
CA ASN A 5 33.61 53.25 -47.02
C ASN A 5 33.36 53.87 -48.42
N ASP A 6 32.30 53.45 -49.14
CA ASP A 6 31.94 54.05 -50.44
C ASP A 6 31.37 55.46 -50.29
N ILE A 7 30.76 55.78 -49.13
CA ILE A 7 30.24 57.11 -48.79
C ILE A 7 31.40 58.04 -48.41
N ALA A 8 32.25 57.63 -47.47
CA ALA A 8 33.38 58.43 -46.99
C ALA A 8 34.41 58.75 -48.10
N ASN A 9 34.60 57.86 -49.08
CA ASN A 9 35.54 58.07 -50.19
C ASN A 9 34.87 58.68 -51.45
N LYS A 10 33.61 59.12 -51.37
CA LYS A 10 32.85 59.59 -52.54
C LYS A 10 33.34 60.96 -53.02
N LYS A 11 33.93 61.00 -54.22
CA LYS A 11 34.30 62.25 -54.89
C LYS A 11 33.17 62.78 -55.78
N PHE A 12 32.95 64.09 -55.76
CA PHE A 12 31.93 64.80 -56.55
C PHE A 12 32.58 65.72 -57.60
N GLU A 13 31.88 65.95 -58.70
CA GLU A 13 32.34 66.84 -59.77
C GLU A 13 32.13 68.33 -59.43
N LYS A 14 32.99 69.19 -59.95
CA LYS A 14 33.00 70.62 -59.62
C LYS A 14 32.08 71.43 -60.54
N SER A 15 30.87 71.73 -60.08
CA SER A 15 29.93 72.65 -60.76
C SER A 15 30.06 74.11 -60.28
N MET A 16 29.45 75.05 -61.01
CA MET A 16 29.58 76.51 -60.83
C MET A 16 28.84 77.04 -59.58
N ASN A 17 27.73 76.40 -59.19
CA ASN A 17 26.90 76.75 -58.03
C ASN A 17 26.94 75.64 -56.95
N ARG A 18 28.14 75.16 -56.60
CA ARG A 18 28.35 74.01 -55.70
C ARG A 18 28.29 74.39 -54.21
N TYR A 19 27.89 73.41 -53.39
CA TYR A 19 28.04 73.43 -51.93
C TYR A 19 29.51 73.54 -51.50
N LYS A 20 29.76 73.94 -50.24
CA LYS A 20 31.11 73.97 -49.68
C LYS A 20 31.62 72.54 -49.49
N ILE A 21 32.84 72.29 -49.97
CA ILE A 21 33.44 70.94 -49.96
C ILE A 21 33.62 70.45 -48.52
N GLU A 22 34.12 71.29 -47.62
CA GLU A 22 34.35 70.94 -46.20
C GLU A 22 33.06 70.54 -45.45
N GLU A 23 31.95 71.24 -45.69
CA GLU A 23 30.64 70.92 -45.09
C GLU A 23 30.07 69.61 -45.65
N VAL A 24 30.24 69.37 -46.95
CA VAL A 24 29.83 68.12 -47.60
C VAL A 24 30.67 66.93 -47.13
N ASP A 25 31.99 67.07 -47.06
CA ASP A 25 32.90 66.02 -46.59
C ASP A 25 32.65 65.68 -45.11
N SER A 26 32.41 66.69 -44.27
CA SER A 26 32.00 66.48 -42.86
C SER A 26 30.67 65.74 -42.75
N PHE A 27 29.68 66.07 -43.58
CA PHE A 27 28.39 65.38 -43.59
C PHE A 27 28.50 63.95 -44.11
N LEU A 28 29.32 63.69 -45.14
CA LEU A 28 29.57 62.34 -45.65
C LEU A 28 30.26 61.44 -44.62
N ASN A 29 31.19 61.99 -43.84
CA ASN A 29 31.82 61.26 -42.74
C ASN A 29 30.79 60.90 -41.64
N GLN A 30 29.93 61.85 -41.24
CA GLN A 30 28.86 61.57 -40.28
C GLN A 30 27.87 60.51 -40.80
N VAL A 31 27.44 60.61 -42.06
CA VAL A 31 26.53 59.63 -42.68
C VAL A 31 27.19 58.25 -42.82
N ALA A 32 28.50 58.19 -43.08
CA ALA A 32 29.24 56.94 -43.07
C ALA A 32 29.28 56.31 -41.66
N GLU A 33 29.60 57.10 -40.63
CA GLU A 33 29.63 56.64 -39.23
C GLU A 33 28.25 56.17 -38.74
N GLU A 34 27.19 56.94 -38.99
CA GLU A 34 25.80 56.55 -38.68
C GLU A 34 25.39 55.27 -39.44
N MET A 35 25.84 55.09 -40.68
CA MET A 35 25.57 53.88 -41.46
C MET A 35 26.36 52.66 -40.96
N ASP A 36 27.62 52.82 -40.53
CA ASP A 36 28.40 51.74 -39.89
C ASP A 36 27.73 51.30 -38.57
N ASN A 37 27.31 52.26 -37.74
CA ASN A 37 26.58 52.00 -36.50
C ASN A 37 25.27 51.25 -36.77
N LEU A 38 24.45 51.72 -37.73
CA LEU A 38 23.21 51.06 -38.12
C LEU A 38 23.43 49.63 -38.65
N ILE A 39 24.55 49.39 -39.36
CA ILE A 39 24.94 48.06 -39.85
C ILE A 39 25.39 47.15 -38.70
N ALA A 40 26.08 47.69 -37.69
CA ALA A 40 26.45 46.95 -36.48
C ALA A 40 25.20 46.56 -35.65
N ASP A 41 24.34 47.54 -35.36
CA ASP A 41 23.08 47.33 -34.63
C ASP A 41 22.18 46.32 -35.35
N LYS A 42 22.07 46.42 -36.69
CA LYS A 42 21.32 45.44 -37.47
C LYS A 42 21.86 44.02 -37.29
N ARG A 43 23.18 43.82 -37.35
CA ARG A 43 23.79 42.48 -37.14
C ARG A 43 23.54 41.96 -35.73
N ASP A 44 23.57 42.82 -34.72
CA ASP A 44 23.35 42.40 -33.35
C ASP A 44 21.87 42.15 -33.04
N LEU A 45 20.94 42.87 -33.69
CA LEU A 45 19.52 42.55 -33.71
C LEU A 45 19.24 41.21 -34.42
N GLU A 46 19.86 40.96 -35.57
CA GLU A 46 19.73 39.68 -36.29
C GLU A 46 20.22 38.50 -35.44
N LYS A 47 21.37 38.62 -34.76
CA LYS A 47 21.84 37.61 -33.78
C LYS A 47 20.85 37.40 -32.62
N LYS A 48 20.31 38.49 -32.05
CA LYS A 48 19.32 38.42 -30.95
C LYS A 48 18.04 37.71 -31.39
N ILE A 49 17.54 38.01 -32.60
CA ILE A 49 16.37 37.34 -33.18
C ILE A 49 16.63 35.84 -33.34
N MET A 50 17.80 35.44 -33.84
CA MET A 50 18.18 34.02 -33.97
C MET A 50 18.14 33.29 -32.61
N VAL A 51 18.83 33.83 -31.60
CA VAL A 51 18.87 33.25 -30.24
C VAL A 51 17.48 33.21 -29.58
N LEU A 52 16.60 34.17 -29.87
CA LEU A 52 15.22 34.17 -29.38
C LEU A 52 14.35 33.13 -30.11
N ALA A 53 14.56 32.93 -31.41
CA ALA A 53 13.88 31.89 -32.19
C ALA A 53 14.29 30.49 -31.72
N ASP A 54 15.58 30.24 -31.53
CA ASP A 54 16.12 28.96 -31.03
C ASP A 54 15.50 28.60 -29.67
N LYS A 55 15.46 29.56 -28.73
CA LYS A 55 14.85 29.38 -27.41
C LYS A 55 13.34 29.22 -27.42
N LEU A 56 12.65 29.89 -28.36
CA LEU A 56 11.22 29.70 -28.53
C LEU A 56 10.90 28.27 -28.98
N GLU A 57 11.76 27.68 -29.80
CA GLU A 57 11.61 26.29 -30.24
C GLU A 57 11.97 25.30 -29.12
N GLU A 58 13.04 25.54 -28.36
CA GLU A 58 13.38 24.81 -27.13
C GLU A 58 12.19 24.80 -26.15
N TYR A 59 11.61 25.97 -25.85
CA TYR A 59 10.47 26.07 -24.93
C TYR A 59 9.19 25.38 -25.44
N LYS A 60 8.95 25.31 -26.76
CA LYS A 60 7.83 24.50 -27.29
C LYS A 60 8.07 23.01 -27.09
N GLN A 61 9.29 22.54 -27.33
CA GLN A 61 9.65 21.12 -27.16
C GLN A 61 9.59 20.71 -25.68
N ASP A 62 10.03 21.57 -24.77
CA ASP A 62 9.85 21.41 -23.33
C ASP A 62 8.36 21.39 -22.94
N GLU A 63 7.55 22.29 -23.50
CA GLU A 63 6.11 22.38 -23.20
C GLU A 63 5.34 21.15 -23.73
N GLU A 64 5.68 20.65 -24.92
CA GLU A 64 5.14 19.40 -25.46
C GLU A 64 5.56 18.20 -24.61
N SER A 65 6.83 18.11 -24.22
CA SER A 65 7.35 17.07 -23.33
C SER A 65 6.65 17.08 -21.97
N LEU A 66 6.42 18.27 -21.40
CA LEU A 66 5.68 18.43 -20.15
C LEU A 66 4.20 18.04 -20.29
N ARG A 67 3.54 18.43 -21.38
CA ARG A 67 2.15 17.98 -21.67
C ARG A 67 2.07 16.47 -21.80
N ALA A 68 3.02 15.85 -22.51
CA ALA A 68 3.09 14.40 -22.66
C ALA A 68 3.31 13.70 -21.31
N ALA A 69 4.20 14.23 -20.48
CA ALA A 69 4.44 13.72 -19.12
C ALA A 69 3.20 13.84 -18.22
N LEU A 70 2.49 14.97 -18.26
CA LEU A 70 1.25 15.19 -17.48
C LEU A 70 0.12 14.25 -17.93
N LEU A 71 -0.08 14.08 -19.24
CA LEU A 71 -1.06 13.13 -19.78
C LEU A 71 -0.70 11.68 -19.44
N GLY A 72 0.60 11.34 -19.49
CA GLY A 72 1.12 10.04 -19.04
C GLY A 72 0.85 9.79 -17.56
N ALA A 73 1.15 10.76 -16.70
CA ALA A 73 0.90 10.70 -15.27
C ALA A 73 -0.60 10.59 -14.93
N GLN A 74 -1.46 11.37 -15.59
CA GLN A 74 -2.92 11.28 -15.42
C GLN A 74 -3.45 9.90 -15.83
N LYS A 75 -3.00 9.37 -16.98
CA LYS A 75 -3.39 8.04 -17.46
C LYS A 75 -2.91 6.94 -16.51
N LEU A 76 -1.67 7.03 -16.03
CA LEU A 76 -1.08 6.08 -15.08
C LEU A 76 -1.78 6.12 -13.73
N GLY A 77 -2.07 7.31 -13.18
CA GLY A 77 -2.84 7.45 -11.95
C GLY A 77 -4.24 6.86 -12.09
N GLY A 78 -4.90 7.12 -13.23
CA GLY A 78 -6.19 6.52 -13.55
C GLY A 78 -6.16 4.99 -13.65
N SER A 79 -5.16 4.40 -14.30
CA SER A 79 -5.02 2.95 -14.37
C SER A 79 -4.66 2.35 -13.02
N VAL A 80 -3.72 2.92 -12.26
CA VAL A 80 -3.34 2.42 -10.93
C VAL A 80 -4.56 2.40 -9.99
N VAL A 81 -5.36 3.46 -9.95
CA VAL A 81 -6.59 3.52 -9.12
C VAL A 81 -7.62 2.48 -9.58
N ARG A 82 -7.81 2.30 -10.89
CA ARG A 82 -8.75 1.29 -11.42
C ARG A 82 -8.29 -0.13 -11.11
N ASP A 83 -7.04 -0.45 -11.41
CA ASP A 83 -6.46 -1.79 -11.27
C ASP A 83 -6.34 -2.17 -9.78
N ALA A 84 -6.12 -1.19 -8.88
CA ALA A 84 -6.19 -1.39 -7.43
C ALA A 84 -7.62 -1.68 -6.94
N LYS A 85 -8.64 -0.97 -7.47
CA LYS A 85 -10.05 -1.25 -7.16
C LYS A 85 -10.50 -2.61 -7.67
N GLU A 86 -10.07 -3.00 -8.86
CA GLU A 86 -10.35 -4.31 -9.45
C GLU A 86 -9.74 -5.43 -8.61
N LYS A 87 -8.47 -5.29 -8.19
CA LYS A 87 -7.83 -6.22 -7.25
C LYS A 87 -8.51 -6.28 -5.89
N ALA A 88 -8.89 -5.15 -5.31
CA ALA A 88 -9.62 -5.10 -4.05
C ALA A 88 -10.96 -5.84 -4.16
N GLN A 89 -11.71 -5.63 -5.25
CA GLN A 89 -12.97 -6.34 -5.49
C GLN A 89 -12.74 -7.85 -5.66
N MET A 90 -11.73 -8.28 -6.43
CA MET A 90 -11.41 -9.71 -6.57
C MET A 90 -11.05 -10.36 -5.23
N ILE A 91 -10.30 -9.68 -4.36
CA ILE A 91 -9.96 -10.18 -3.01
C ILE A 91 -11.22 -10.31 -2.15
N ILE A 92 -12.13 -9.32 -2.20
CA ILE A 92 -13.40 -9.36 -1.47
C ILE A 92 -14.28 -10.50 -1.98
N ASP A 93 -14.39 -10.68 -3.29
CA ASP A 93 -15.21 -11.73 -3.90
C ASP A 93 -14.65 -13.13 -3.60
N GLU A 94 -13.32 -13.31 -3.66
CA GLU A 94 -12.64 -14.55 -3.27
C GLU A 94 -12.82 -14.86 -1.77
N ALA A 95 -12.67 -13.86 -0.90
CA ALA A 95 -12.90 -14.01 0.54
C ALA A 95 -14.36 -14.38 0.86
N ASN A 96 -15.33 -13.74 0.19
CA ASN A 96 -16.74 -14.07 0.31
C ASN A 96 -17.05 -15.49 -0.19
N GLN A 97 -16.45 -15.92 -1.30
CA GLN A 97 -16.62 -17.28 -1.82
C GLN A 97 -16.05 -18.33 -0.85
N LYS A 98 -14.83 -18.13 -0.33
CA LYS A 98 -14.23 -19.01 0.69
C LYS A 98 -15.05 -19.05 1.97
N ALA A 99 -15.55 -17.91 2.45
CA ALA A 99 -16.42 -17.83 3.62
C ALA A 99 -17.72 -18.63 3.40
N ALA A 100 -18.35 -18.50 2.22
CA ALA A 100 -19.54 -19.27 1.87
C ALA A 100 -19.27 -20.79 1.82
N GLU A 101 -18.13 -21.21 1.25
CA GLU A 101 -17.70 -22.61 1.20
C GLU A 101 -17.41 -23.19 2.60
N ILE A 102 -16.75 -22.43 3.48
CA ILE A 102 -16.51 -22.81 4.88
C ILE A 102 -17.83 -22.96 5.64
N VAL A 103 -18.77 -22.02 5.46
CA VAL A 103 -20.09 -22.08 6.09
C VAL A 103 -20.88 -23.29 5.60
N GLU A 104 -20.87 -23.58 4.30
CA GLU A 104 -21.62 -24.70 3.75
C GLU A 104 -21.01 -26.05 4.14
N SER A 105 -19.69 -26.21 4.02
CA SER A 105 -18.99 -27.41 4.48
C SER A 105 -19.23 -27.67 5.98
N SER A 106 -19.14 -26.63 6.81
CA SER A 106 -19.45 -26.70 8.26
C SER A 106 -20.88 -27.18 8.54
N LYS A 107 -21.89 -26.68 7.81
CA LYS A 107 -23.27 -27.19 7.93
C LYS A 107 -23.34 -28.69 7.61
N THR A 108 -22.73 -29.14 6.51
CA THR A 108 -22.77 -30.57 6.15
C THR A 108 -22.09 -31.47 7.19
N VAL A 109 -21.03 -30.97 7.86
CA VAL A 109 -20.39 -31.67 8.98
C VAL A 109 -21.32 -31.72 10.19
N ILE A 110 -21.93 -30.60 10.57
CA ILE A 110 -22.89 -30.52 11.69
C ILE A 110 -24.10 -31.45 11.46
N GLU A 111 -24.63 -31.53 10.23
CA GLU A 111 -25.74 -32.43 9.89
C GLU A 111 -25.36 -33.91 9.97
N LYS A 112 -24.16 -34.28 9.50
CA LYS A 112 -23.60 -35.64 9.64
C LYS A 112 -23.42 -36.00 11.11
N GLU A 113 -22.79 -35.12 11.89
CA GLU A 113 -22.52 -35.32 13.32
C GLU A 113 -23.84 -35.48 14.11
N ARG A 114 -24.82 -34.60 13.84
CA ARG A 114 -26.16 -34.67 14.43
C ARG A 114 -26.88 -35.98 14.09
N THR A 115 -26.71 -36.48 12.87
CA THR A 115 -27.31 -37.76 12.44
C THR A 115 -26.65 -38.95 13.14
N SER A 116 -25.31 -38.95 13.24
CA SER A 116 -24.53 -39.94 13.99
C SER A 116 -24.90 -39.93 15.48
N TYR A 117 -25.01 -38.76 16.10
CA TYR A 117 -25.44 -38.61 17.50
C TYR A 117 -26.84 -39.19 17.75
N GLN A 118 -27.82 -38.88 16.88
CA GLN A 118 -29.16 -39.46 17.00
C GLN A 118 -29.16 -40.98 16.83
N ARG A 119 -28.30 -41.52 15.95
CA ARG A 119 -28.14 -42.97 15.79
C ARG A 119 -27.57 -43.60 17.06
N LEU A 120 -26.48 -43.06 17.60
CA LEU A 120 -25.87 -43.54 18.84
C LEU A 120 -26.85 -43.48 20.02
N GLN A 121 -27.65 -42.41 20.13
CA GLN A 121 -28.67 -42.29 21.17
C GLN A 121 -29.74 -43.40 21.08
N ARG A 122 -30.17 -43.78 19.85
CA ARG A 122 -31.09 -44.91 19.63
C ARG A 122 -30.42 -46.26 19.97
N GLU A 123 -29.15 -46.44 19.61
CA GLU A 123 -28.38 -47.65 19.94
C GLU A 123 -28.21 -47.80 21.47
N VAL A 124 -27.88 -46.72 22.20
CA VAL A 124 -27.79 -46.71 23.68
C VAL A 124 -29.14 -46.99 24.34
N ALA A 125 -30.23 -46.39 23.84
CA ALA A 125 -31.58 -46.67 24.36
C ALA A 125 -31.98 -48.15 24.14
N THR A 126 -31.64 -48.71 22.98
CA THR A 126 -31.87 -50.12 22.64
C THR A 126 -31.04 -51.06 23.52
N PHE A 127 -29.75 -50.74 23.73
CA PHE A 127 -28.85 -51.47 24.63
C PHE A 127 -29.36 -51.48 26.07
N LYS A 128 -29.73 -50.30 26.61
CA LYS A 128 -30.31 -50.17 27.95
C LYS A 128 -31.57 -51.04 28.10
N SER A 129 -32.45 -51.02 27.09
CA SER A 129 -33.70 -51.80 27.10
C SER A 129 -33.42 -53.31 27.08
N ARG A 130 -32.46 -53.75 26.25
CA ARG A 130 -32.00 -55.15 26.19
C ARG A 130 -31.38 -55.60 27.51
N LEU A 131 -30.53 -54.77 28.12
CA LEU A 131 -29.87 -55.06 29.40
C LEU A 131 -30.90 -55.19 30.54
N GLN A 132 -31.88 -54.27 30.59
CA GLN A 132 -32.99 -54.36 31.55
C GLN A 132 -33.83 -55.63 31.38
N LEU A 133 -34.05 -56.10 30.14
CA LEU A 133 -34.75 -57.35 29.88
C LEU A 133 -33.95 -58.57 30.37
N MET A 134 -32.65 -58.62 30.10
CA MET A 134 -31.76 -59.68 30.58
C MET A 134 -31.75 -59.77 32.11
N TYR A 135 -31.63 -58.63 32.82
CA TYR A 135 -31.69 -58.61 34.28
C TYR A 135 -33.04 -59.09 34.83
N LYS A 136 -34.16 -58.74 34.18
CA LYS A 136 -35.49 -59.25 34.57
C LYS A 136 -35.58 -60.77 34.42
N GLN A 137 -35.10 -61.33 33.31
CA GLN A 137 -35.07 -62.79 33.12
C GLN A 137 -34.18 -63.48 34.15
N HIS A 138 -33.01 -62.92 34.48
CA HIS A 138 -32.14 -63.50 35.51
C HIS A 138 -32.79 -63.45 36.90
N LEU A 139 -33.47 -62.36 37.27
CA LEU A 139 -34.21 -62.28 38.53
C LEU A 139 -35.36 -63.28 38.58
N GLU A 140 -36.11 -63.44 37.48
CA GLU A 140 -37.19 -64.43 37.37
C GLU A 140 -36.66 -65.87 37.54
N MET A 141 -35.52 -66.19 36.93
CA MET A 141 -34.83 -67.48 37.13
C MET A 141 -34.46 -67.71 38.60
N ILE A 142 -33.91 -66.69 39.28
CA ILE A 142 -33.54 -66.79 40.70
C ILE A 142 -34.79 -66.97 41.58
N SER A 143 -35.88 -66.24 41.33
CA SER A 143 -37.13 -66.39 42.10
C SER A 143 -37.83 -67.74 41.90
N ASN A 144 -37.52 -68.44 40.80
CA ASN A 144 -38.04 -69.78 40.52
C ASN A 144 -37.14 -70.91 41.09
N ILE A 145 -36.02 -70.58 41.74
CA ILE A 145 -35.27 -71.56 42.55
C ILE A 145 -36.08 -71.81 43.83
N PRO A 146 -36.49 -73.06 44.13
CA PRO A 146 -37.24 -73.34 45.35
C PRO A 146 -36.38 -73.02 46.57
N ALA A 147 -36.91 -72.19 47.46
CA ALA A 147 -36.26 -71.87 48.73
C ALA A 147 -36.31 -73.09 49.65
N ASP A 148 -35.17 -73.77 49.79
CA ASP A 148 -35.00 -74.84 50.77
C ASP A 148 -34.58 -74.23 52.11
N GLU A 149 -35.55 -73.86 52.96
CA GLU A 149 -35.30 -73.35 54.32
C GLU A 149 -34.82 -74.46 55.30
N SER A 150 -34.30 -75.58 54.79
CA SER A 150 -34.04 -76.82 55.54
C SER A 150 -32.56 -77.09 55.82
N SER A 151 -31.79 -76.11 56.32
CA SER A 151 -30.50 -76.43 56.98
C SER A 151 -30.00 -75.37 57.99
N VAL A 152 -30.84 -74.97 58.94
CA VAL A 152 -30.33 -74.46 60.23
C VAL A 152 -29.97 -75.65 61.12
N ASN A 153 -28.68 -75.81 61.45
CA ASN A 153 -28.28 -76.55 62.66
C ASN A 153 -26.87 -76.13 63.16
N PRO A 154 -26.73 -75.49 64.34
CA PRO A 154 -25.49 -75.42 65.13
C PRO A 154 -25.28 -76.76 65.91
N PRO A 155 -24.17 -77.02 66.65
CA PRO A 155 -23.10 -76.14 67.18
C PRO A 155 -21.70 -76.54 66.57
N GLU A 156 -20.49 -76.38 67.15
CA GLU A 156 -20.00 -76.02 68.50
C GLU A 156 -18.60 -75.33 68.44
N ALA A 157 -17.89 -75.17 69.56
CA ALA A 157 -16.76 -74.24 69.72
C ALA A 157 -15.38 -74.87 70.04
N ALA A 158 -14.31 -74.25 69.52
CA ALA A 158 -12.96 -74.08 70.11
C ALA A 158 -12.14 -73.18 69.14
N GLU A 159 -11.86 -71.91 69.43
CA GLU A 159 -10.80 -71.35 70.32
C GLU A 159 -9.41 -71.17 69.64
N PRO A 160 -8.58 -70.18 70.07
CA PRO A 160 -8.07 -69.19 69.13
C PRO A 160 -6.54 -69.18 68.91
N VAL A 161 -6.10 -68.82 67.69
CA VAL A 161 -4.89 -68.04 67.28
C VAL A 161 -4.83 -68.07 65.73
N GLN A 162 -4.19 -67.16 64.98
CA GLN A 162 -3.28 -66.05 65.30
C GLN A 162 -3.42 -64.91 64.27
N ALA A 163 -2.56 -63.89 64.37
CA ALA A 163 -2.62 -62.63 63.61
C ALA A 163 -2.46 -62.76 62.08
N SER A 164 -2.82 -61.66 61.42
CA SER A 164 -2.78 -61.35 59.98
C SER A 164 -1.47 -61.72 59.26
N PRO A 165 -1.49 -61.80 57.92
CA PRO A 165 -1.40 -60.55 57.17
C PRO A 165 -2.60 -60.30 56.23
N GLU A 166 -3.08 -59.06 56.29
CA GLU A 166 -3.24 -58.17 55.13
C GLU A 166 -3.17 -58.89 53.78
N ALA A 167 -4.33 -59.29 53.26
CA ALA A 167 -4.45 -59.70 51.87
C ALA A 167 -4.23 -58.44 51.02
N GLU A 168 -3.13 -58.43 50.28
CA GLU A 168 -2.70 -57.33 49.43
C GLU A 168 -3.87 -56.83 48.57
N GLU A 169 -4.23 -55.55 48.72
CA GLU A 169 -4.98 -54.87 47.67
C GLU A 169 -4.13 -55.00 46.40
N PRO A 170 -4.68 -55.49 45.27
CA PRO A 170 -3.95 -55.39 44.02
C PRO A 170 -3.77 -53.90 43.74
N VAL A 171 -2.53 -53.43 43.90
CA VAL A 171 -2.14 -52.09 43.47
C VAL A 171 -2.38 -52.05 41.97
N TYR A 172 -3.53 -51.50 41.59
CA TYR A 172 -3.75 -51.04 40.23
C TYR A 172 -2.78 -49.87 40.04
N GLU A 173 -1.58 -50.18 39.57
CA GLU A 173 -0.77 -49.23 38.84
C GLU A 173 -1.67 -48.69 37.73
N GLN A 174 -2.24 -47.50 37.95
CA GLN A 174 -2.67 -46.69 36.82
C GLN A 174 -1.40 -46.51 36.00
N PRO A 175 -1.37 -46.95 34.73
CA PRO A 175 -0.30 -46.52 33.85
C PRO A 175 -0.39 -45.00 33.83
N ALA A 176 0.61 -44.33 34.40
CA ALA A 176 0.71 -42.88 34.31
C ALA A 176 0.57 -42.53 32.81
N PRO A 177 -0.26 -41.54 32.44
CA PRO A 177 -0.39 -41.17 31.04
C PRO A 177 1.01 -40.86 30.52
N VAL A 178 1.48 -41.68 29.57
CA VAL A 178 2.70 -41.39 28.83
C VAL A 178 2.36 -40.16 28.01
N TYR A 179 2.74 -38.99 28.55
CA TYR A 179 2.84 -37.78 27.77
C TYR A 179 3.99 -38.01 26.79
N GLU A 180 3.69 -38.62 25.65
CA GLU A 180 4.48 -38.37 24.45
C GLU A 180 4.33 -36.87 24.16
N GLU A 181 5.33 -36.11 24.61
CA GLU A 181 5.51 -34.72 24.23
C GLU A 181 5.53 -34.70 22.69
N PRO A 182 4.51 -34.10 22.02
CA PRO A 182 4.45 -34.13 20.58
C PRO A 182 5.71 -33.44 20.06
N ALA A 183 6.49 -34.18 19.27
CA ALA A 183 7.76 -33.70 18.75
C ALA A 183 7.57 -32.30 18.17
N ARG A 184 8.35 -31.33 18.68
CA ARG A 184 8.34 -29.94 18.21
C ARG A 184 8.52 -29.93 16.69
N GLN A 185 7.42 -29.81 15.96
CA GLN A 185 7.46 -29.38 14.58
C GLN A 185 7.81 -27.90 14.62
N GLU A 186 8.83 -27.52 13.87
CA GLU A 186 9.22 -26.11 13.76
C GLU A 186 8.08 -25.36 13.08
N GLU A 187 7.40 -24.49 13.83
CA GLU A 187 6.41 -23.58 13.25
C GLU A 187 7.10 -22.69 12.22
N TYR A 188 6.65 -22.81 10.98
CA TYR A 188 6.98 -21.86 9.93
C TYR A 188 6.28 -20.55 10.27
N VAL A 189 7.05 -19.52 10.64
CA VAL A 189 6.50 -18.21 11.00
C VAL A 189 6.02 -17.52 9.72
N ASP A 190 4.71 -17.35 9.58
CA ASP A 190 4.13 -16.44 8.59
C ASP A 190 3.96 -15.05 9.24
N GLU A 191 4.48 -14.01 8.60
CA GLU A 191 4.82 -12.73 9.25
C GLU A 191 3.63 -11.74 9.37
N TYR A 192 2.38 -12.21 9.25
CA TYR A 192 1.20 -11.34 9.09
C TYR A 192 -0.09 -11.82 9.78
N ASP A 193 -0.05 -12.08 11.09
CA ASP A 193 -1.29 -11.95 11.90
C ASP A 193 -1.02 -11.50 13.34
N THR A 194 -1.68 -10.41 13.75
CA THR A 194 -1.75 -9.97 15.16
C THR A 194 -3.21 -9.63 15.49
N PRO A 195 -3.85 -10.33 16.45
CA PRO A 195 -5.27 -10.13 16.71
C PRO A 195 -5.54 -8.81 17.43
N ILE A 196 -6.49 -8.03 16.92
CA ILE A 196 -6.96 -6.80 17.54
C ILE A 196 -7.85 -7.17 18.75
N PRO A 197 -7.51 -6.76 19.99
CA PRO A 197 -8.35 -7.03 21.15
C PRO A 197 -9.56 -6.07 21.18
N VAL A 198 -10.78 -6.63 21.17
CA VAL A 198 -12.01 -5.86 21.29
C VAL A 198 -12.45 -5.79 22.75
N ALA A 199 -12.32 -4.61 23.38
CA ALA A 199 -12.88 -4.34 24.70
C ALA A 199 -13.48 -2.93 24.75
N ASN A 200 -14.79 -2.85 25.04
CA ASN A 200 -15.56 -1.61 25.04
C ASN A 200 -15.04 -0.58 26.06
N SER A 201 -14.81 0.65 25.62
CA SER A 201 -15.07 1.83 26.44
C SER A 201 -15.64 2.97 25.59
N HIS A 202 -16.59 3.70 26.17
CA HIS A 202 -17.37 4.75 25.52
C HIS A 202 -16.49 5.98 25.28
N LEU A 203 -16.11 6.25 24.03
CA LEU A 203 -15.52 7.53 23.62
C LEU A 203 -16.60 8.40 22.97
N SER A 204 -17.03 9.41 23.73
CA SER A 204 -17.83 10.53 23.24
C SER A 204 -17.06 11.30 22.17
N TYR A 205 -17.77 11.83 21.18
CA TYR A 205 -17.22 12.88 20.33
C TYR A 205 -16.79 14.07 21.20
N THR A 206 -15.49 14.32 21.25
CA THR A 206 -14.89 15.60 21.64
C THR A 206 -14.15 16.11 20.43
N GLU A 207 -14.60 17.24 19.89
CA GLU A 207 -13.78 18.08 19.02
C GLU A 207 -12.56 18.53 19.82
N GLU A 208 -11.36 18.05 19.51
CA GLU A 208 -10.10 18.76 19.78
C GLU A 208 -8.90 18.08 19.11
N GLU A 209 -8.18 18.87 18.31
CA GLU A 209 -6.78 18.71 17.88
C GLU A 209 -6.35 17.37 17.26
N GLU A 210 -6.79 17.15 16.01
CA GLU A 210 -6.08 16.31 15.06
C GLU A 210 -4.66 16.88 14.83
N TYR A 211 -3.63 16.12 15.21
CA TYR A 211 -2.24 16.46 14.92
C TYR A 211 -1.99 16.42 13.40
N HIS A 212 -2.22 17.56 12.74
CA HIS A 212 -1.55 17.86 11.49
C HIS A 212 -0.04 17.84 11.75
N ARG A 213 0.60 16.70 11.45
CA ARG A 213 2.01 16.73 11.07
C ARG A 213 2.09 17.47 9.75
N GLU A 214 2.27 18.79 9.85
CA GLU A 214 2.80 19.59 8.76
C GLU A 214 4.19 19.05 8.44
N GLU A 215 4.27 18.07 7.54
CA GLU A 215 5.43 18.02 6.67
C GLU A 215 5.38 19.33 5.87
N GLU A 216 6.32 20.23 6.16
CA GLU A 216 6.50 21.50 5.46
C GLU A 216 6.79 21.23 3.98
N PHE A 217 5.73 20.98 3.21
CA PHE A 217 5.83 20.92 1.75
C PHE A 217 6.08 22.33 1.28
N SER A 218 7.36 22.69 1.16
CA SER A 218 7.82 24.00 0.74
C SER A 218 7.03 24.45 -0.49
N SER A 219 6.16 25.44 -0.27
CA SER A 219 5.30 25.99 -1.32
C SER A 219 6.07 26.90 -2.28
N GLU A 220 7.38 27.09 -2.05
CA GLU A 220 8.25 27.72 -3.04
C GLU A 220 8.63 26.69 -4.11
N PRO A 221 8.19 26.86 -5.38
CA PRO A 221 8.71 26.03 -6.45
C PRO A 221 10.23 26.21 -6.48
N PRO A 222 11.02 25.14 -6.69
CA PRO A 222 12.47 25.23 -6.65
C PRO A 222 12.91 26.33 -7.61
N ALA A 223 13.69 27.29 -7.08
CA ALA A 223 14.15 28.44 -7.84
C ALA A 223 14.76 27.92 -9.15
N ARG A 224 14.12 28.25 -10.28
CA ARG A 224 14.52 27.74 -11.60
C ARG A 224 15.78 28.46 -12.06
N GLU A 225 16.90 28.22 -11.37
CA GLU A 225 18.21 28.60 -11.83
C GLU A 225 18.39 28.03 -13.23
N SER A 226 18.50 28.93 -14.22
CA SER A 226 18.89 28.48 -15.55
C SER A 226 20.30 27.91 -15.41
N ARG A 227 20.56 26.77 -16.07
CA ARG A 227 21.88 26.14 -16.14
C ARG A 227 23.01 27.06 -16.64
N PHE A 228 22.67 28.25 -17.14
CA PHE A 228 23.58 29.26 -17.68
C PHE A 228 23.71 30.54 -16.82
N GLY A 229 23.14 30.57 -15.60
CA GLY A 229 23.21 31.73 -14.71
C GLY A 229 22.44 32.96 -15.21
N PRO A 230 22.73 34.18 -14.71
CA PRO A 230 22.07 35.40 -15.15
C PRO A 230 22.55 35.82 -16.56
N LEU A 231 21.63 35.87 -17.52
CA LEU A 231 21.95 36.27 -18.91
C LEU A 231 22.26 37.78 -18.99
N LYS A 232 23.55 38.11 -19.08
CA LYS A 232 24.06 39.46 -19.33
C LYS A 232 23.97 39.81 -20.83
N PHE A 233 23.17 40.81 -21.20
CA PHE A 233 23.07 41.28 -22.58
C PHE A 233 23.83 42.61 -22.76
N GLY A 234 25.15 42.53 -22.91
CA GLY A 234 26.02 43.71 -23.03
C GLY A 234 26.11 44.51 -21.71
N LYS A 235 26.67 45.72 -21.77
CA LYS A 235 26.91 46.56 -20.58
C LYS A 235 25.65 47.24 -20.02
N GLU A 236 24.58 47.33 -20.81
CA GLU A 236 23.41 48.17 -20.49
C GLU A 236 22.09 47.40 -20.34
N PHE A 237 22.04 46.12 -20.75
CA PHE A 237 20.87 45.26 -20.56
C PHE A 237 21.17 44.09 -19.61
N ASP A 238 21.07 44.38 -18.32
CA ASP A 238 21.01 43.36 -17.27
C ASP A 238 19.53 43.04 -17.01
N ILE A 239 19.01 41.98 -17.65
CA ILE A 239 17.62 41.55 -17.44
C ILE A 239 17.53 40.91 -16.05
N LYS A 240 17.27 41.75 -15.04
CA LYS A 240 16.86 41.27 -13.72
C LYS A 240 15.62 40.39 -13.92
N ARG A 241 15.72 39.12 -13.52
CA ARG A 241 14.55 38.25 -13.42
C ARG A 241 13.63 38.84 -12.35
N ASP A 242 12.52 39.37 -12.81
CA ASP A 242 11.54 40.09 -11.99
C ASP A 242 10.58 39.08 -11.31
N ASP A 243 11.17 38.10 -10.63
CA ASP A 243 10.47 36.94 -10.06
C ASP A 243 9.55 37.36 -8.88
N GLU A 244 9.80 38.52 -8.28
CA GLU A 244 8.98 39.08 -7.19
C GLU A 244 7.58 39.55 -7.65
N LYS A 245 7.40 39.95 -8.91
CA LYS A 245 6.10 40.49 -9.40
C LYS A 245 4.99 39.45 -9.55
N ARG A 246 5.26 38.17 -9.30
CA ARG A 246 4.23 37.10 -9.25
C ARG A 246 3.67 36.84 -7.85
N LYS A 247 4.17 37.48 -6.79
CA LYS A 247 3.58 37.42 -5.44
C LYS A 247 2.66 38.63 -5.19
N LYS A 248 1.49 38.66 -5.84
CA LYS A 248 0.35 39.55 -5.51
C LYS A 248 -0.98 39.00 -6.00
#